data_AF-A0A9W8JJM2-F1
#
_entry.id   AF-A0A9W8JJM2-F1
#
_cell.length_a   1.000
_cell.length_b   1.000
_cell.length_c   1.000
_cell.angle_alpha   90.00
_cell.angle_beta   90.00
_cell.angle_gamma   90.00
#
_symmetry.space_group_name_H-M   'P 1'
#
loop_
_entity.id
_entity.type
_entity.pdbx_description
1 polymer ?
#
loop_
_entity_poly.entity_id
_entity_poly.type
_entity_poly.pdbx_seq_one_letter_code
_entity_poly.pdbx_strand_id
1 'polypeptide(L)'
;MNQCHATSLENHLEGYILEPVRSLRHPGPLIIIVDAIDEWQDHPRFIKSLAHLNSESAIVKFIITSRMNPRTSRLPDIDKVNMHTYPLLPVSTDTMKVYFDKHLATVPWVDGWKASAADVNKLVDLSGGLPVWASTVISMLSQPYSELTPHEILSGILEKKQVGSSEGLTDLYRNALLRLFPSPTAQKHLPKYMGAALVLQEPLRLTEFSKLIELRPHLVKSIHLALSAVQTRSPHDSENTVHPASTRFHLSFLEYIQAIPAEDPFAISAFDSHSAVGLTCLGLITTLPSMSSNQILAFPLSSYAVKYWLFHVSNGTNRSHDEWVKTPHLSMLLAIPIGVQQRWATLFLTALFPEAEEVMVMEEQDMLSILLEISDNLNEDSGDHWVSDVACLEVAVRLGSDCDRAWYNLGWCYHKMGERTGSPQMLEQAVSIYRHALELRPVPHPDRCLALDNLGNALELLYDCGGDVDALNEGISHHRAVLAPGDLGARLEGAQGRSSIGDSWTLGN
;
A
#
# COMPACT_ATOMS: atom_id res chain seq x y z
N MET A 1 29.58 -5.65 -4.91
CA MET A 1 28.22 -5.72 -4.35
C MET A 1 27.21 -5.12 -5.34
N ASN A 2 27.42 -5.35 -6.64
CA ASN A 2 26.57 -4.81 -7.70
C ASN A 2 26.00 -6.02 -8.45
N GLN A 3 24.67 -6.17 -8.44
CA GLN A 3 23.80 -7.09 -9.20
C GLN A 3 22.72 -7.70 -8.28
N CYS A 4 21.78 -6.87 -7.82
CA CYS A 4 20.48 -7.38 -7.31
C CYS A 4 19.37 -7.29 -8.37
N HIS A 5 19.64 -6.73 -9.54
CA HIS A 5 18.63 -6.65 -10.61
C HIS A 5 18.44 -8.04 -11.22
N ALA A 6 17.18 -8.52 -11.21
CA ALA A 6 16.71 -9.78 -11.80
C ALA A 6 17.11 -11.12 -11.14
N THR A 7 17.61 -11.16 -9.89
CA THR A 7 17.82 -12.45 -9.19
C THR A 7 16.55 -12.92 -8.47
N SER A 8 16.29 -14.24 -8.48
CA SER A 8 15.11 -14.81 -7.81
C SER A 8 15.18 -14.56 -6.30
N LEU A 9 14.01 -14.49 -5.64
CA LEU A 9 13.95 -14.37 -4.18
C LEU A 9 14.70 -15.51 -3.47
N GLU A 10 14.80 -16.67 -4.11
CA GLU A 10 15.58 -17.83 -3.67
C GLU A 10 17.07 -17.52 -3.61
N ASN A 11 17.62 -16.93 -4.68
CA ASN A 11 19.02 -16.49 -4.71
C ASN A 11 19.29 -15.42 -3.64
N HIS A 12 18.33 -14.52 -3.39
CA HIS A 12 18.44 -13.56 -2.29
C HIS A 12 18.43 -14.24 -0.92
N LEU A 13 17.55 -15.21 -0.67
CA LEU A 13 17.56 -15.98 0.57
C LEU A 13 18.90 -16.71 0.75
N GLU A 14 19.44 -17.28 -0.32
CA GLU A 14 20.73 -17.97 -0.25
C GLU A 14 21.88 -17.00 0.06
N GLY A 15 22.08 -15.97 -0.77
CA GLY A 15 23.21 -15.05 -0.66
C GLY A 15 23.15 -14.08 0.53
N TYR A 16 21.95 -13.68 0.97
CA TYR A 16 21.79 -12.69 2.06
C TYR A 16 21.40 -13.29 3.40
N ILE A 17 20.88 -14.52 3.45
CA ILE A 17 20.51 -15.18 4.70
C ILE A 17 21.33 -16.45 4.92
N LEU A 18 21.22 -17.43 4.03
CA LEU A 18 21.77 -18.75 4.28
C LEU A 18 23.31 -18.76 4.32
N GLU A 19 23.96 -18.20 3.30
CA GLU A 19 25.43 -18.14 3.22
C GLU A 19 26.04 -17.31 4.36
N PRO A 20 25.53 -16.10 4.69
CA PRO A 20 26.00 -15.35 5.85
C PRO A 20 25.84 -16.14 7.15
N VAL A 21 24.69 -16.74 7.41
CA VAL A 21 24.46 -17.52 8.65
C VAL A 21 25.38 -18.75 8.69
N ARG A 22 25.55 -19.45 7.57
CA ARG A 22 26.47 -20.60 7.46
C ARG A 22 27.92 -20.19 7.74
N SER A 23 28.32 -19.01 7.27
CA SER A 23 29.67 -18.48 7.48
C SER A 23 30.01 -18.22 8.96
N LEU A 24 29.01 -17.96 9.79
CA LEU A 24 29.17 -17.76 11.24
C LEU A 24 29.59 -19.04 11.98
N ARG A 25 29.43 -20.23 11.36
CA ARG A 25 29.73 -21.54 11.94
C ARG A 25 29.10 -21.73 13.34
N HIS A 26 27.90 -21.22 13.53
CA HIS A 26 27.18 -21.32 14.79
C HIS A 26 26.76 -22.78 15.06
N PRO A 27 26.86 -23.29 16.30
CA PRO A 27 26.65 -24.71 16.61
C PRO A 27 25.20 -25.19 16.53
N GLY A 28 24.25 -24.27 16.34
CA GLY A 28 22.83 -24.57 16.19
C GLY A 28 22.15 -23.54 15.29
N PRO A 29 20.86 -23.75 14.95
CA PRO A 29 20.17 -22.90 13.99
C PRO A 29 20.00 -21.48 14.54
N LEU A 30 20.26 -20.49 13.69
CA LEU A 30 19.91 -19.11 13.98
C LEU A 30 18.41 -18.91 13.73
N ILE A 31 17.72 -18.21 14.63
CA ILE A 31 16.29 -17.93 14.51
C ILE A 31 16.10 -16.51 13.98
N ILE A 32 15.40 -16.39 12.86
CA ILE A 32 14.97 -15.12 12.27
C ILE A 32 13.51 -14.91 12.64
N ILE A 33 13.21 -13.77 13.26
CA ILE A 33 11.82 -13.41 13.62
C ILE A 33 11.34 -12.39 12.60
N VAL A 34 10.23 -12.70 11.93
CA VAL A 34 9.54 -11.78 11.02
C VAL A 34 8.20 -11.42 11.62
N ASP A 35 8.05 -10.16 11.99
CA ASP A 35 6.84 -9.67 12.66
C ASP A 35 5.83 -9.13 11.65
N ALA A 36 4.55 -9.43 11.87
CA ALA A 36 3.39 -8.96 11.13
C ALA A 36 3.53 -9.11 9.60
N ILE A 37 3.85 -10.32 9.14
CA ILE A 37 4.13 -10.57 7.71
C ILE A 37 2.96 -10.17 6.79
N ASP A 38 1.71 -10.26 7.28
CA ASP A 38 0.51 -9.85 6.52
C ASP A 38 0.42 -8.34 6.28
N GLU A 39 1.22 -7.51 6.97
CA GLU A 39 1.35 -6.08 6.68
C GLU A 39 2.21 -5.82 5.42
N TRP A 40 2.96 -6.82 4.93
CA TRP A 40 3.76 -6.70 3.72
C TRP A 40 3.05 -7.30 2.50
N GLN A 41 2.79 -6.49 1.48
CA GLN A 41 2.05 -6.89 0.28
C GLN A 41 2.65 -8.10 -0.47
N ASP A 42 3.98 -8.26 -0.47
CA ASP A 42 4.67 -9.34 -1.19
C ASP A 42 4.92 -10.60 -0.33
N HIS A 43 4.34 -10.66 0.87
CA HIS A 43 4.52 -11.80 1.77
C HIS A 43 4.20 -13.18 1.15
N PRO A 44 3.21 -13.35 0.25
CA PRO A 44 2.93 -14.67 -0.35
C PRO A 44 4.15 -15.29 -1.02
N ARG A 45 4.92 -14.48 -1.77
CA ARG A 45 6.15 -14.90 -2.44
C ARG A 45 7.23 -15.30 -1.47
N PHE A 46 7.42 -14.50 -0.44
CA PHE A 46 8.42 -14.77 0.59
C PHE A 46 8.11 -16.06 1.32
N ILE A 47 6.85 -16.27 1.71
CA ILE A 47 6.44 -17.52 2.34
C ILE A 47 6.68 -18.71 1.39
N LYS A 48 6.36 -18.59 0.10
CA LYS A 48 6.63 -19.64 -0.90
C LYS A 48 8.12 -19.94 -1.03
N SER A 49 8.99 -18.93 -1.07
CA SER A 49 10.43 -19.13 -1.25
C SER A 49 11.08 -19.83 -0.05
N LEU A 50 10.49 -19.75 1.15
CA LEU A 50 10.97 -20.50 2.33
C LEU A 50 10.96 -22.02 2.16
N ALA A 51 10.21 -22.58 1.20
CA ALA A 51 10.26 -24.01 0.89
C ALA A 51 11.68 -24.49 0.57
N HIS A 52 12.51 -23.65 -0.05
CA HIS A 52 13.91 -23.96 -0.38
C HIS A 52 14.78 -24.15 0.87
N LEU A 53 14.42 -23.50 1.97
CA LEU A 53 15.15 -23.56 3.23
C LEU A 53 14.70 -24.72 4.14
N ASN A 54 13.72 -25.53 3.72
CA ASN A 54 13.24 -26.67 4.50
C ASN A 54 14.37 -27.64 4.90
N SER A 55 15.31 -27.89 3.98
CA SER A 55 16.45 -28.78 4.20
C SER A 55 17.54 -28.15 5.09
N GLU A 56 17.50 -26.84 5.27
CA GLU A 56 18.51 -26.03 5.97
C GLU A 56 18.10 -25.70 7.42
N SER A 57 17.12 -26.42 7.98
CA SER A 57 16.58 -26.19 9.34
C SER A 57 17.57 -26.36 10.49
N ALA A 58 18.74 -26.96 10.22
CA ALA A 58 19.87 -27.04 11.15
C ALA A 58 20.70 -25.74 11.19
N ILE A 59 20.60 -24.89 10.16
CA ILE A 59 21.34 -23.64 10.00
C ILE A 59 20.47 -22.44 10.36
N VAL A 60 19.22 -22.41 9.86
CA VAL A 60 18.31 -21.27 10.04
C VAL A 60 16.88 -21.74 10.27
N LYS A 61 16.16 -21.03 11.12
CA LYS A 61 14.71 -21.21 11.37
C LYS A 61 14.01 -19.87 11.37
N PHE A 62 12.74 -19.87 11.00
CA PHE A 62 11.90 -18.68 11.01
C PHE A 62 10.81 -18.79 12.06
N ILE A 63 10.58 -17.70 12.78
CA ILE A 63 9.35 -17.47 13.55
C ILE A 63 8.64 -16.32 12.86
N ILE A 64 7.44 -16.57 12.36
CA ILE A 64 6.67 -15.58 11.60
C ILE A 64 5.39 -15.30 12.36
N THR A 65 5.09 -14.04 12.63
CA THR A 65 3.80 -13.63 13.19
C THR A 65 2.91 -13.14 12.06
N SER A 66 1.63 -13.53 12.11
CA SER A 66 0.62 -13.09 11.17
C SER A 66 -0.77 -13.15 11.78
N ARG A 67 -1.68 -12.29 11.32
CA ARG A 67 -3.12 -12.43 11.61
C ARG A 67 -3.79 -13.48 10.74
N MET A 68 -3.20 -13.79 9.58
CA MET A 68 -3.69 -14.81 8.66
C MET A 68 -3.08 -16.16 9.01
N ASN A 69 -3.87 -17.23 8.88
CA ASN A 69 -3.32 -18.57 8.90
C ASN A 69 -2.91 -18.95 7.46
N PRO A 70 -1.60 -19.02 7.16
CA PRO A 70 -1.10 -19.27 5.81
C PRO A 70 -1.57 -20.59 5.21
N ARG A 71 -1.90 -21.60 6.04
CA ARG A 71 -2.41 -22.90 5.57
C ARG A 71 -3.87 -22.86 5.13
N THR A 72 -4.63 -21.89 5.61
CA THR A 72 -6.05 -21.71 5.23
C THR A 72 -6.23 -20.68 4.12
N SER A 73 -5.30 -19.75 3.98
CA SER A 73 -5.17 -18.96 2.76
C SER A 73 -4.65 -19.89 1.67
N ARG A 74 -5.35 -19.98 0.53
CA ARG A 74 -4.95 -20.79 -0.64
C ARG A 74 -3.72 -20.22 -1.34
N LEU A 75 -2.66 -19.96 -0.57
CA LEU A 75 -1.37 -19.53 -1.08
C LEU A 75 -0.81 -20.67 -1.93
N PRO A 76 -0.48 -20.43 -3.21
CA PRO A 76 0.07 -21.46 -4.07
C PRO A 76 1.32 -22.07 -3.45
N ASP A 77 1.48 -23.38 -3.56
CA ASP A 77 2.64 -24.14 -3.06
C ASP A 77 2.89 -24.09 -1.55
N ILE A 78 1.96 -23.57 -0.74
CA ILE A 78 2.16 -23.49 0.73
C ILE A 78 2.38 -24.86 1.37
N ASP A 79 1.80 -25.92 0.80
CA ASP A 79 1.98 -27.30 1.24
C ASP A 79 3.42 -27.80 1.08
N LYS A 80 4.23 -27.14 0.26
CA LYS A 80 5.66 -27.43 0.11
C LYS A 80 6.50 -26.81 1.24
N VAL A 81 5.96 -25.90 2.04
CA VAL A 81 6.70 -25.23 3.13
C VAL A 81 6.55 -26.01 4.44
N ASN A 82 7.66 -26.41 5.06
CA ASN A 82 7.63 -27.10 6.36
C ASN A 82 7.41 -26.08 7.49
N MET A 83 6.15 -25.90 7.87
CA MET A 83 5.73 -24.90 8.85
C MET A 83 4.94 -25.54 9.99
N HIS A 84 5.04 -24.98 11.20
CA HIS A 84 4.17 -25.32 12.32
C HIS A 84 3.41 -24.06 12.76
N THR A 85 2.08 -24.13 12.79
CA THR A 85 1.23 -23.00 13.16
C THR A 85 0.88 -23.06 14.64
N TYR A 86 1.15 -21.98 15.37
CA TYR A 86 0.81 -21.84 16.79
C TYR A 86 -0.22 -20.72 16.95
N PRO A 87 -1.49 -21.02 17.28
CA PRO A 87 -2.46 -19.98 17.53
C PRO A 87 -2.10 -19.22 18.82
N LEU A 88 -2.00 -17.90 18.72
CA LEU A 88 -1.85 -17.04 19.89
C LEU A 88 -3.24 -16.76 20.48
N LEU A 89 -3.49 -17.34 21.65
CA LEU A 89 -4.73 -17.12 22.40
C LEU A 89 -4.68 -15.76 23.13
N PRO A 90 -5.84 -15.22 23.54
CA PRO A 90 -5.89 -14.04 24.39
C PRO A 90 -5.02 -14.20 25.65
N VAL A 91 -4.42 -13.10 26.09
CA VAL A 91 -3.56 -13.09 27.28
C VAL A 91 -4.38 -13.42 28.52
N SER A 92 -3.81 -14.25 29.41
CA SER A 92 -4.49 -14.69 30.62
C SER A 92 -4.89 -13.52 31.53
N THR A 93 -5.96 -13.70 32.29
CA THR A 93 -6.47 -12.72 33.26
C THR A 93 -5.39 -12.32 34.27
N ASP A 94 -4.59 -13.27 34.75
CA ASP A 94 -3.52 -13.01 35.72
C ASP A 94 -2.41 -12.15 35.12
N THR A 95 -2.01 -12.42 33.88
CA THR A 95 -1.01 -11.60 33.18
C THR A 95 -1.53 -10.20 32.87
N MET A 96 -2.79 -10.07 32.44
CA MET A 96 -3.42 -8.77 32.21
C MET A 96 -3.52 -7.95 33.50
N LYS A 97 -3.81 -8.60 34.63
CA LYS A 97 -3.84 -7.97 35.94
C LYS A 97 -2.47 -7.40 36.32
N VAL A 98 -1.41 -8.19 36.18
CA VAL A 98 -0.03 -7.73 36.41
C VAL A 98 0.33 -6.54 35.51
N TYR A 99 -0.10 -6.57 34.24
CA TYR A 99 0.09 -5.44 33.33
C TYR A 99 -0.61 -4.17 33.84
N PHE A 100 -1.90 -4.25 34.16
CA PHE A 100 -2.66 -3.09 34.64
C PHE A 100 -2.12 -2.56 35.97
N ASP A 101 -1.83 -3.42 36.94
CA ASP A 101 -1.27 -3.02 38.24
C ASP A 101 0.04 -2.23 38.05
N LYS A 102 0.92 -2.72 37.16
CA LYS A 102 2.19 -2.07 36.84
C LYS A 102 1.99 -0.71 36.16
N HIS A 103 1.15 -0.65 35.14
CA HIS A 103 1.06 0.53 34.29
C HIS A 103 0.13 1.61 34.85
N LEU A 104 -0.93 1.26 35.58
CA LEU A 104 -1.77 2.23 36.30
C LEU A 104 -0.99 2.94 37.42
N ALA A 105 0.07 2.32 37.95
CA ALA A 105 0.97 2.99 38.89
C ALA A 105 1.79 4.13 38.27
N THR A 106 1.93 4.14 36.94
CA THR A 106 2.65 5.20 36.19
C THR A 106 1.75 6.33 35.72
N VAL A 107 0.44 6.16 35.81
CA VAL A 107 -0.55 7.17 35.43
C VAL A 107 -0.43 8.38 36.35
N PRO A 108 -0.41 9.62 35.82
CA PRO A 108 -0.30 10.85 36.61
C PRO A 108 -1.64 11.20 37.27
N TRP A 109 -2.05 10.42 38.26
CA TRP A 109 -3.28 10.67 39.02
C TRP A 109 -3.23 12.02 39.74
N VAL A 110 -4.39 12.65 39.88
CA VAL A 110 -4.60 13.93 40.59
C VAL A 110 -5.32 13.70 41.92
N ASP A 111 -5.16 14.62 42.87
CA ASP A 111 -5.88 14.62 44.15
C ASP A 111 -5.76 13.34 44.99
N GLY A 112 -4.61 12.65 44.87
CA GLY A 112 -4.34 11.42 45.61
C GLY A 112 -5.12 10.19 45.11
N TRP A 113 -5.79 10.30 43.96
CA TRP A 113 -6.46 9.18 43.32
C TRP A 113 -5.48 8.09 42.90
N LYS A 114 -6.01 6.87 42.82
CA LYS A 114 -5.37 5.71 42.20
C LYS A 114 -6.46 4.71 41.81
N ALA A 115 -6.19 3.89 40.81
CA ALA A 115 -7.06 2.77 40.49
C ALA A 115 -7.17 1.79 41.66
N SER A 116 -8.39 1.36 41.98
CA SER A 116 -8.65 0.32 42.97
C SER A 116 -8.47 -1.08 42.38
N ALA A 117 -8.36 -2.10 43.24
CA ALA A 117 -8.33 -3.49 42.79
C ALA A 117 -9.60 -3.91 42.02
N ALA A 118 -10.75 -3.28 42.32
CA ALA A 118 -11.99 -3.52 41.60
C ALA A 118 -11.94 -2.94 40.17
N ASP A 119 -11.36 -1.75 40.02
CA ASP A 119 -11.16 -1.12 38.71
C ASP A 119 -10.24 -1.98 37.84
N VAL A 120 -9.14 -2.48 38.42
CA VAL A 120 -8.21 -3.38 37.73
C VAL A 120 -8.91 -4.65 37.24
N ASN A 121 -9.68 -5.33 38.10
CA ASN A 121 -10.40 -6.54 37.69
C ASN A 121 -11.38 -6.24 36.54
N LYS A 122 -12.08 -5.10 36.60
CA LYS A 122 -13.00 -4.70 35.54
C LYS A 122 -12.30 -4.36 34.23
N LEU A 123 -11.13 -3.71 34.28
CA LEU A 123 -10.29 -3.47 33.10
C LEU A 123 -9.78 -4.78 32.48
N VAL A 124 -9.40 -5.75 33.31
CA VAL A 124 -9.01 -7.09 32.85
C VAL A 124 -10.17 -7.74 32.09
N ASP A 125 -11.38 -7.72 32.66
CA ASP A 125 -12.57 -8.27 32.01
C ASP A 125 -12.84 -7.56 30.68
N LEU A 126 -12.91 -6.22 30.67
CA LEU A 126 -13.17 -5.42 29.48
C LEU A 126 -12.15 -5.64 28.36
N SER A 127 -10.88 -5.86 28.72
CA SER A 127 -9.81 -6.08 27.74
C SER A 127 -9.98 -7.36 26.92
N GLY A 128 -10.70 -8.36 27.44
CA GLY A 128 -10.82 -9.68 26.80
C GLY A 128 -9.47 -10.35 26.52
N GLY A 129 -8.40 -9.99 27.25
CA GLY A 129 -7.05 -10.49 27.02
C GLY A 129 -6.32 -9.87 25.83
N LEU A 130 -6.80 -8.73 25.29
CA LEU A 130 -6.16 -8.01 24.19
C LEU A 130 -5.13 -6.99 24.69
N PRO A 131 -3.82 -7.15 24.40
CA PRO A 131 -2.79 -6.21 24.83
C PRO A 131 -2.96 -4.81 24.22
N VAL A 132 -3.36 -4.74 22.95
CA VAL A 132 -3.60 -3.45 22.27
C VAL A 132 -4.66 -2.63 23.01
N TRP A 133 -5.76 -3.26 23.42
CA TRP A 133 -6.81 -2.60 24.18
C TRP A 133 -6.28 -2.02 25.50
N ALA A 134 -5.55 -2.85 26.26
CA ALA A 134 -4.97 -2.43 27.53
C ALA A 134 -3.96 -1.29 27.37
N SER A 135 -3.08 -1.38 26.38
CA SER A 135 -2.11 -0.32 26.09
C SER A 135 -2.78 0.99 25.67
N THR A 136 -3.87 0.94 24.89
CA THR A 136 -4.63 2.11 24.51
C THR A 136 -5.27 2.76 25.74
N VAL A 137 -5.86 1.99 26.66
CA VAL A 137 -6.40 2.53 27.92
C VAL A 137 -5.31 3.21 28.74
N ILE A 138 -4.17 2.55 28.97
CA ILE A 138 -3.06 3.14 29.72
C ILE A 138 -2.55 4.42 29.07
N SER A 139 -2.37 4.41 27.75
CA SER A 139 -1.95 5.59 27.00
C SER A 139 -2.95 6.74 27.19
N MET A 140 -4.25 6.49 27.04
CA MET A 140 -5.30 7.50 27.25
C MET A 140 -5.28 8.11 28.66
N LEU A 141 -5.02 7.29 29.69
CA LEU A 141 -4.91 7.76 31.08
C LEU A 141 -3.64 8.55 31.35
N SER A 142 -2.58 8.33 30.56
CA SER A 142 -1.25 8.91 30.76
C SER A 142 -1.05 10.23 30.01
N GLN A 143 -2.02 10.64 29.18
CA GLN A 143 -1.88 11.77 28.26
C GLN A 143 -2.21 13.11 28.95
N PRO A 144 -1.30 14.11 28.89
CA PRO A 144 -1.43 15.36 29.63
C PRO A 144 -2.37 16.39 28.98
N TYR A 145 -2.87 16.12 27.77
CA TYR A 145 -3.60 17.10 26.95
C TYR A 145 -5.13 16.91 26.95
N SER A 146 -5.67 16.05 27.81
CA SER A 146 -7.12 15.93 27.99
C SER A 146 -7.63 17.01 28.93
N GLU A 147 -8.81 17.57 28.65
CA GLU A 147 -9.55 18.39 29.61
C GLU A 147 -10.07 17.57 30.81
N LEU A 148 -10.11 16.24 30.67
CA LEU A 148 -10.52 15.31 31.71
C LEU A 148 -9.33 14.78 32.48
N THR A 149 -9.50 14.62 33.78
CA THR A 149 -8.54 13.96 34.65
C THR A 149 -8.48 12.44 34.38
N PRO A 150 -7.39 11.75 34.74
CA PRO A 150 -7.31 10.30 34.53
C PRO A 150 -8.42 9.50 35.22
N HIS A 151 -8.93 9.96 36.38
CA HIS A 151 -10.02 9.26 37.09
C HIS A 151 -11.38 9.42 36.41
N GLU A 152 -11.67 10.58 35.81
CA GLU A 152 -12.86 10.77 34.97
C GLU A 152 -12.82 9.91 33.71
N ILE A 153 -11.65 9.84 33.07
CA ILE A 153 -11.43 8.98 31.88
C ILE A 153 -11.65 7.51 32.26
N LEU A 154 -11.05 7.07 33.38
CA LEU A 154 -11.20 5.71 33.88
C LEU A 154 -12.67 5.40 34.18
N SER A 155 -13.38 6.26 34.91
CA SER A 155 -14.81 6.06 35.22
C SER A 155 -15.64 5.85 33.95
N GLY A 156 -15.46 6.69 32.94
CA GLY A 156 -16.18 6.56 31.67
C GLY A 156 -15.84 5.30 30.88
N ILE A 157 -14.63 4.73 31.04
CA ILE A 157 -14.28 3.43 30.46
C ILE A 157 -14.99 2.32 31.24
N LEU A 158 -14.96 2.40 32.57
CA LEU A 158 -15.54 1.40 33.45
C LEU A 158 -17.07 1.36 33.41
N GLU A 159 -17.78 2.43 33.07
CA GLU A 159 -19.25 2.43 32.99
C GLU A 159 -19.82 1.52 31.89
N LYS A 160 -18.98 1.03 30.97
CA LYS A 160 -19.41 0.14 29.88
C LYS A 160 -19.82 -1.25 30.38
N LYS A 161 -20.88 -1.81 29.75
CA LYS A 161 -21.43 -3.14 30.05
C LYS A 161 -20.92 -4.26 29.13
N GLN A 162 -20.32 -3.93 27.98
CA GLN A 162 -19.87 -4.94 27.02
C GLN A 162 -18.42 -5.38 27.30
N VAL A 163 -18.24 -6.70 27.38
CA VAL A 163 -16.98 -7.40 27.68
C VAL A 163 -16.43 -7.97 26.37
N GLY A 164 -15.18 -7.63 26.03
CA GLY A 164 -14.32 -8.36 25.08
C GLY A 164 -14.96 -8.86 23.78
N SER A 165 -15.10 -7.98 22.79
CA SER A 165 -15.31 -8.33 21.38
C SER A 165 -14.60 -7.30 20.48
N SER A 166 -14.52 -7.55 19.16
CA SER A 166 -14.07 -6.54 18.19
C SER A 166 -14.86 -5.22 18.31
N GLU A 167 -16.13 -5.30 18.73
CA GLU A 167 -16.95 -4.13 19.05
C GLU A 167 -16.34 -3.34 20.22
N GLY A 168 -15.81 -4.00 21.26
CA GLY A 168 -15.20 -3.36 22.43
C GLY A 168 -13.93 -2.55 22.13
N LEU A 169 -13.16 -2.95 21.10
CA LEU A 169 -11.98 -2.20 20.65
C LEU A 169 -12.37 -1.01 19.78
N THR A 170 -13.31 -1.21 18.85
CA THR A 170 -13.94 -0.14 18.05
C THR A 170 -14.52 0.97 18.95
N ASP A 171 -15.22 0.55 19.99
CA ASP A 171 -15.81 1.43 21.00
C ASP A 171 -14.76 2.22 21.81
N LEU A 172 -13.63 1.59 22.10
CA LEU A 172 -12.51 2.25 22.78
C LEU A 172 -11.89 3.31 21.87
N TYR A 173 -11.64 2.99 20.60
CA TYR A 173 -11.10 3.95 19.63
C TYR A 173 -12.04 5.12 19.39
N ARG A 174 -13.35 4.87 19.23
CA ARG A 174 -14.34 5.93 19.08
C ARG A 174 -14.32 6.90 20.26
N ASN A 175 -14.29 6.36 21.48
CA ASN A 175 -14.21 7.16 22.68
C ASN A 175 -12.88 7.90 22.82
N ALA A 176 -11.78 7.29 22.37
CA ALA A 176 -10.49 7.96 22.32
C ALA A 176 -10.54 9.18 21.39
N LEU A 177 -11.07 9.04 20.18
CA LEU A 177 -11.20 10.14 19.22
C LEU A 177 -12.11 11.25 19.75
N LEU A 178 -13.27 10.92 20.33
CA LEU A 178 -14.17 11.91 20.93
C LEU A 178 -13.52 12.69 22.08
N ARG A 179 -12.63 12.06 22.85
CA ARG A 179 -11.91 12.73 23.95
C ARG A 179 -10.77 13.60 23.45
N LEU A 180 -10.02 13.13 22.45
CA LEU A 180 -8.94 13.88 21.83
C LEU A 180 -9.48 15.08 21.03
N PHE A 181 -10.70 14.97 20.51
CA PHE A 181 -11.37 15.99 19.71
C PHE A 181 -12.81 16.22 20.20
N PRO A 182 -13.01 16.93 21.33
CA PRO A 182 -14.31 17.01 22.02
C PRO A 182 -15.32 17.96 21.37
N SER A 183 -14.87 18.89 20.52
CA SER A 183 -15.75 19.88 19.88
C SER A 183 -15.84 19.66 18.37
N PRO A 184 -16.94 20.06 17.71
CA PRO A 184 -17.04 20.01 16.24
C PRO A 184 -15.90 20.77 15.54
N THR A 185 -15.43 21.86 16.14
CA THR A 185 -14.29 22.63 15.64
C THR A 185 -12.98 21.83 15.70
N ALA A 186 -12.75 21.07 16.78
CA ALA A 186 -11.59 20.20 16.91
C ALA A 186 -11.65 19.01 15.95
N GLN A 187 -12.84 18.45 15.72
CA GLN A 187 -13.07 17.30 14.84
C GLN A 187 -12.91 17.66 13.36
N LYS A 188 -13.30 18.88 12.97
CA LYS A 188 -13.36 19.35 11.57
C LYS A 188 -12.11 19.06 10.74
N HIS A 189 -10.92 19.14 11.35
CA HIS A 189 -9.64 19.00 10.63
C HIS A 189 -9.03 17.61 10.73
N LEU A 190 -9.58 16.75 11.59
CA LEU A 190 -9.05 15.40 11.81
C LEU A 190 -9.17 14.52 10.56
N PRO A 191 -10.32 14.43 9.85
CA PRO A 191 -10.41 13.62 8.64
C PRO A 191 -9.39 13.99 7.58
N LYS A 192 -9.13 15.30 7.39
CA LYS A 192 -8.15 15.79 6.41
C LYS A 192 -6.71 15.39 6.81
N TYR A 193 -6.36 15.54 8.09
CA TYR A 193 -5.04 15.12 8.59
C TYR A 193 -4.86 13.61 8.48
N MET A 194 -5.82 12.85 9.03
CA MET A 194 -5.70 11.40 9.16
C MET A 194 -5.84 10.70 7.80
N GLY A 195 -6.73 11.19 6.93
CA GLY A 195 -6.84 10.74 5.54
C GLY A 195 -5.56 10.95 4.74
N ALA A 196 -4.95 12.13 4.84
CA ALA A 196 -3.65 12.35 4.21
C ALA A 196 -2.54 11.49 4.79
N ALA A 197 -2.51 11.28 6.11
CA ALA A 197 -1.53 10.39 6.76
C ALA A 197 -1.72 8.91 6.38
N LEU A 198 -2.97 8.47 6.14
CA LEU A 198 -3.29 7.13 5.64
C LEU A 198 -2.72 6.87 4.25
N VAL A 199 -2.82 7.85 3.35
CA VAL A 199 -2.38 7.71 1.96
C VAL A 199 -0.92 8.15 1.74
N LEU A 200 -0.26 8.69 2.76
CA LEU A 200 1.11 9.21 2.69
C LEU A 200 2.10 8.09 2.34
N GLN A 201 2.97 8.32 1.36
CA GLN A 201 3.92 7.31 0.86
C GLN A 201 5.29 7.35 1.55
N GLU A 202 5.72 8.52 2.01
CA GLU A 202 6.97 8.70 2.74
C GLU A 202 6.83 9.77 3.83
N PRO A 203 7.66 9.73 4.88
CA PRO A 203 7.57 10.70 5.97
C PRO A 203 7.83 12.14 5.52
N LEU A 204 7.05 13.08 6.05
CA LEU A 204 7.21 14.52 5.83
C LEU A 204 7.26 15.26 7.16
N ARG A 205 8.09 16.29 7.29
CA ARG A 205 8.07 17.13 8.51
C ARG A 205 6.73 17.83 8.61
N LEU A 206 6.34 18.20 9.83
CA LEU A 206 5.07 18.88 10.10
C LEU A 206 4.84 20.11 9.20
N THR A 207 5.90 20.85 8.86
CA THR A 207 5.83 22.01 7.97
C THR A 207 5.57 21.67 6.51
N GLU A 208 6.15 20.58 6.00
CA GLU A 208 5.88 20.12 4.64
C GLU A 208 4.50 19.47 4.55
N PHE A 209 4.17 18.60 5.51
CA PHE A 209 2.86 17.96 5.58
C PHE A 209 1.72 18.99 5.69
N SER A 210 1.93 20.05 6.47
CA SER A 210 0.99 21.18 6.57
C SER A 210 0.72 21.88 5.24
N LYS A 211 1.75 22.01 4.38
CA LYS A 211 1.58 22.54 3.02
C LYS A 211 0.86 21.53 2.13
N LEU A 212 1.24 20.26 2.20
CA LEU A 212 0.63 19.17 1.41
C LEU A 212 -0.88 19.07 1.61
N ILE A 213 -1.35 19.26 2.85
CA ILE A 213 -2.78 19.16 3.17
C ILE A 213 -3.44 20.53 3.33
N GLU A 214 -2.74 21.62 3.01
CA GLU A 214 -3.24 22.99 3.11
C GLU A 214 -3.93 23.31 4.45
N LEU A 215 -3.33 22.86 5.56
CA LEU A 215 -3.77 23.20 6.91
C LEU A 215 -2.73 24.08 7.59
N ARG A 216 -3.16 24.94 8.52
CA ARG A 216 -2.24 25.80 9.27
C ARG A 216 -1.28 24.96 10.12
N PRO A 217 0.03 25.27 10.18
CA PRO A 217 1.01 24.43 10.88
C PRO A 217 0.69 24.11 12.35
N HIS A 218 0.12 25.08 13.09
CA HIS A 218 -0.28 24.86 14.48
C HIS A 218 -1.43 23.85 14.65
N LEU A 219 -2.35 23.79 13.69
CA LEU A 219 -3.45 22.80 13.71
C LEU A 219 -2.89 21.40 13.47
N VAL A 220 -2.00 21.26 12.49
CA VAL A 220 -1.32 19.99 12.19
C VAL A 220 -0.52 19.51 13.39
N LYS A 221 0.24 20.40 14.04
CA LYS A 221 0.98 20.07 15.27
C LYS A 221 0.05 19.65 16.41
N SER A 222 -1.07 20.35 16.60
CA SER A 222 -2.06 20.01 17.64
C SER A 222 -2.67 18.62 17.41
N ILE A 223 -3.12 18.32 16.19
CA ILE A 223 -3.69 17.01 15.82
C ILE A 223 -2.64 15.91 15.98
N HIS A 224 -1.41 16.15 15.51
CA HIS A 224 -0.31 15.20 15.61
C HIS A 224 0.00 14.84 17.08
N LEU A 225 0.09 15.84 17.96
CA LEU A 225 0.30 15.63 19.39
C LEU A 225 -0.87 14.86 20.03
N ALA A 226 -2.11 15.24 19.72
CA ALA A 226 -3.29 14.54 20.25
C ALA A 226 -3.32 13.06 19.83
N LEU A 227 -3.04 12.76 18.56
CA LEU A 227 -3.04 11.39 18.04
C LEU A 227 -1.92 10.51 18.59
N SER A 228 -0.87 11.08 19.21
CA SER A 228 0.16 10.28 19.89
C SER A 228 -0.42 9.35 20.95
N ALA A 229 -1.59 9.68 21.51
CA ALA A 229 -2.31 8.88 22.48
C ALA A 229 -2.77 7.51 21.97
N VAL A 230 -3.01 7.37 20.67
CA VAL A 230 -3.51 6.11 20.07
C VAL A 230 -2.50 5.46 19.13
N GLN A 231 -1.28 5.98 19.07
CA GLN A 231 -0.16 5.38 18.36
C GLN A 231 0.47 4.27 19.21
N THR A 232 0.84 3.16 18.57
CA THR A 232 1.44 1.98 19.24
C THR A 232 2.93 1.83 18.98
N ARG A 233 3.43 2.53 17.96
CA ARG A 233 4.85 2.53 17.56
C ARG A 233 5.44 3.90 17.91
N SER A 234 6.76 4.09 17.85
CA SER A 234 7.40 5.43 17.88
C SER A 234 8.75 5.39 17.13
N PRO A 235 8.77 5.66 15.81
CA PRO A 235 10.02 5.69 15.05
C PRO A 235 10.90 6.87 15.49
N HIS A 236 12.16 6.85 15.09
CA HIS A 236 13.09 7.97 15.34
C HIS A 236 12.56 9.28 14.73
N ASP A 237 12.73 10.41 15.44
CA ASP A 237 12.26 11.76 15.06
C ASP A 237 10.73 11.92 14.90
N SER A 238 9.94 11.07 15.58
CA SER A 238 8.47 11.07 15.47
C SER A 238 7.78 12.33 15.99
N GLU A 239 8.46 13.22 16.73
CA GLU A 239 7.84 14.42 17.31
C GLU A 239 7.56 15.52 16.29
N ASN A 240 8.37 15.60 15.22
CA ASN A 240 8.28 16.66 14.21
C ASN A 240 8.01 16.15 12.80
N THR A 241 7.75 14.85 12.66
CA THR A 241 7.58 14.18 11.38
C THR A 241 6.28 13.39 11.36
N VAL A 242 5.47 13.61 10.33
CA VAL A 242 4.30 12.79 10.03
C VAL A 242 4.77 11.63 9.15
N HIS A 243 4.59 10.41 9.64
CA HIS A 243 4.90 9.20 8.89
C HIS A 243 3.61 8.58 8.33
N PRO A 244 3.71 7.71 7.30
CA PRO A 244 2.59 6.91 6.84
C PRO A 244 1.89 6.22 8.02
N ALA A 245 0.56 6.24 8.05
CA ALA A 245 -0.21 5.81 9.22
C ALA A 245 0.08 4.36 9.63
N SER A 246 0.33 3.46 8.67
CA SER A 246 0.76 2.06 8.89
C SER A 246 2.01 1.93 9.76
N THR A 247 2.90 2.92 9.75
CA THR A 247 4.13 2.90 10.56
C THR A 247 3.94 3.37 12.00
N ARG A 248 2.79 4.01 12.32
CA ARG A 248 2.54 4.65 13.62
C ARG A 248 1.44 3.99 14.42
N PHE A 249 0.37 3.58 13.75
CA PHE A 249 -0.83 3.05 14.37
C PHE A 249 -0.89 1.54 14.19
N HIS A 250 -1.50 0.87 15.16
CA HIS A 250 -1.82 -0.55 15.02
C HIS A 250 -2.88 -0.74 13.92
N LEU A 251 -2.78 -1.83 13.17
CA LEU A 251 -3.65 -2.10 12.02
C LEU A 251 -5.14 -2.08 12.39
N SER A 252 -5.54 -2.59 13.55
CA SER A 252 -6.94 -2.52 14.01
C SER A 252 -7.49 -1.10 14.16
N PHE A 253 -6.64 -0.11 14.47
CA PHE A 253 -7.06 1.29 14.49
C PHE A 253 -7.28 1.82 13.07
N LEU A 254 -6.40 1.44 12.13
CA LEU A 254 -6.52 1.82 10.72
C LEU A 254 -7.75 1.17 10.07
N GLU A 255 -8.06 -0.08 10.42
CA GLU A 255 -9.29 -0.76 10.01
C GLU A 255 -10.52 -0.06 10.59
N TYR A 256 -10.48 0.31 11.87
CA TYR A 256 -11.56 1.05 12.51
C TYR A 256 -11.86 2.38 11.79
N ILE A 257 -10.85 3.25 11.59
CA ILE A 257 -11.08 4.56 10.99
C ILE A 257 -11.56 4.51 9.54
N GLN A 258 -11.17 3.47 8.78
CA GLN A 258 -11.62 3.25 7.42
C GLN A 258 -13.02 2.63 7.35
N ALA A 259 -13.48 1.99 8.42
CA ALA A 259 -14.82 1.43 8.53
C ALA A 259 -15.86 2.43 9.08
N ILE A 260 -15.45 3.66 9.41
CA ILE A 260 -16.36 4.69 9.92
C ILE A 260 -17.37 5.08 8.82
N PRO A 261 -18.68 5.02 9.08
CA PRO A 261 -19.70 5.40 8.11
C PRO A 261 -19.56 6.86 7.66
N ALA A 262 -19.89 7.15 6.40
CA ALA A 262 -19.71 8.46 5.78
C ALA A 262 -20.44 9.61 6.50
N GLU A 263 -21.47 9.31 7.28
CA GLU A 263 -22.25 10.29 8.04
C GLU A 263 -21.59 10.69 9.39
N ASP A 264 -20.60 9.93 9.87
CA ASP A 264 -19.91 10.24 11.13
C ASP A 264 -18.86 11.35 10.92
N PRO A 265 -18.70 12.30 11.88
CA PRO A 265 -17.74 13.40 11.76
C PRO A 265 -16.27 12.96 11.61
N PHE A 266 -15.95 11.71 11.95
CA PHE A 266 -14.62 11.14 11.80
C PHE A 266 -14.43 10.32 10.52
N ALA A 267 -15.42 10.26 9.63
CA ALA A 267 -15.35 9.48 8.40
C ALA A 267 -14.16 9.92 7.54
N ILE A 268 -13.39 8.93 7.07
CA ILE A 268 -12.25 9.16 6.19
C ILE A 268 -12.42 8.32 4.93
N SER A 269 -12.40 9.01 3.80
CA SER A 269 -12.34 8.40 2.48
C SER A 269 -10.90 8.41 1.99
N ALA A 270 -10.30 7.22 1.84
CA ALA A 270 -8.97 7.09 1.26
C ALA A 270 -8.96 7.63 -0.18
N PHE A 271 -10.00 7.35 -0.96
CA PHE A 271 -10.19 7.85 -2.32
C PHE A 271 -10.15 9.39 -2.37
N ASP A 272 -10.95 10.07 -1.53
CA ASP A 272 -10.96 11.54 -1.50
C ASP A 272 -9.63 12.12 -0.98
N SER A 273 -8.97 11.40 -0.07
CA SER A 273 -7.66 11.79 0.47
C SER A 273 -6.57 11.71 -0.59
N HIS A 274 -6.53 10.63 -1.37
CA HIS A 274 -5.67 10.52 -2.55
C HIS A 274 -5.98 11.64 -3.55
N SER A 275 -7.25 11.89 -3.82
CA SER A 275 -7.69 12.95 -4.73
C SER A 275 -7.15 14.33 -4.31
N ALA A 276 -7.34 14.69 -3.03
CA ALA A 276 -6.89 15.96 -2.48
C ALA A 276 -5.36 16.09 -2.47
N VAL A 277 -4.64 15.07 -1.99
CA VAL A 277 -3.16 15.07 -1.99
C VAL A 277 -2.62 15.13 -3.42
N GLY A 278 -3.25 14.44 -4.36
CA GLY A 278 -2.90 14.47 -5.78
C GLY A 278 -3.03 15.86 -6.40
N LEU A 279 -4.08 16.61 -6.08
CA LEU A 279 -4.24 18.00 -6.54
C LEU A 279 -3.13 18.91 -6.03
N THR A 280 -2.81 18.81 -4.74
CA THR A 280 -1.72 19.63 -4.17
C THR A 280 -0.37 19.24 -4.79
N CYS A 281 -0.11 17.96 -5.03
CA CYS A 281 1.10 17.52 -5.73
C CYS A 281 1.17 18.07 -7.17
N LEU A 282 0.07 17.99 -7.93
CA LEU A 282 -0.01 18.58 -9.27
C LEU A 282 0.28 20.09 -9.25
N GLY A 283 -0.28 20.83 -8.28
CA GLY A 283 -0.03 22.26 -8.12
C GLY A 283 1.43 22.59 -7.78
N LEU A 284 2.12 21.71 -7.06
CA LEU A 284 3.56 21.85 -6.80
C LEU A 284 4.38 21.59 -8.07
N ILE A 285 3.96 20.66 -8.93
CA ILE A 285 4.66 20.35 -10.20
C ILE A 285 4.59 21.53 -11.16
N THR A 286 3.45 22.24 -11.23
CA THR A 286 3.32 23.42 -12.11
C THR A 286 4.18 24.60 -11.67
N THR A 287 4.68 24.60 -10.44
CA THR A 287 5.45 25.69 -9.83
C THR A 287 6.90 25.31 -9.52
N LEU A 288 7.41 24.20 -10.09
CA LEU A 288 8.78 23.74 -9.85
C LEU A 288 9.82 24.79 -10.26
N PRO A 289 10.74 25.18 -9.35
CA PRO A 289 11.71 26.25 -9.60
C PRO A 289 12.69 25.84 -10.71
N SER A 290 13.22 26.78 -11.49
CA SER A 290 14.23 26.53 -12.55
C SER A 290 15.63 26.28 -11.96
N MET A 291 15.80 25.14 -11.27
CA MET A 291 17.04 24.64 -10.68
C MET A 291 17.42 23.25 -11.21
N SER A 292 18.62 22.76 -10.86
CA SER A 292 19.07 21.40 -11.20
C SER A 292 18.22 20.32 -10.50
N SER A 293 18.15 19.12 -11.09
CA SER A 293 17.35 18.00 -10.57
C SER A 293 17.69 17.67 -9.11
N ASN A 294 18.97 17.55 -8.80
CA ASN A 294 19.46 17.24 -7.44
C ASN A 294 19.03 18.29 -6.40
N GLN A 295 18.99 19.57 -6.79
CA GLN A 295 18.55 20.65 -5.89
C GLN A 295 17.04 20.58 -5.63
N ILE A 296 16.25 20.22 -6.63
CA ILE A 296 14.79 20.10 -6.48
C ILE A 296 14.44 18.89 -5.62
N LEU A 297 15.06 17.74 -5.89
CA LEU A 297 14.84 16.50 -5.15
C LEU A 297 15.37 16.55 -3.71
N ALA A 298 16.23 17.52 -3.38
CA ALA A 298 16.66 17.80 -2.00
C ALA A 298 15.57 18.46 -1.14
N PHE A 299 14.54 19.07 -1.74
CA PHE A 299 13.40 19.60 -0.98
C PHE A 299 12.34 18.51 -0.77
N PRO A 300 12.05 18.09 0.47
CA PRO A 300 11.21 16.92 0.74
C PRO A 300 9.84 16.97 0.07
N LEU A 301 9.13 18.10 0.17
CA LEU A 301 7.79 18.25 -0.41
C LEU A 301 7.80 18.23 -1.95
N SER A 302 8.82 18.83 -2.58
CA SER A 302 8.95 18.81 -4.04
C SER A 302 9.32 17.41 -4.53
N SER A 303 10.22 16.73 -3.83
CA SER A 303 10.58 15.34 -4.08
C SER A 303 9.36 14.42 -3.97
N TYR A 304 8.58 14.57 -2.90
CA TYR A 304 7.32 13.85 -2.70
C TYR A 304 6.35 14.06 -3.87
N ALA A 305 6.10 15.32 -4.24
CA ALA A 305 5.17 15.64 -5.33
C ALA A 305 5.62 15.05 -6.67
N VAL A 306 6.92 15.14 -6.99
CA VAL A 306 7.49 14.55 -8.21
C VAL A 306 7.25 13.05 -8.26
N LYS A 307 7.49 12.34 -7.15
CA LYS A 307 7.41 10.86 -7.07
C LYS A 307 5.98 10.32 -7.02
N TYR A 308 5.06 10.96 -6.31
CA TYR A 308 3.81 10.30 -5.91
C TYR A 308 2.53 10.93 -6.45
N TRP A 309 2.58 12.02 -7.22
CA TRP A 309 1.33 12.60 -7.75
C TRP A 309 0.55 11.60 -8.61
N LEU A 310 1.22 10.81 -9.47
CA LEU A 310 0.58 9.77 -10.28
C LEU A 310 -0.10 8.72 -9.40
N PHE A 311 0.57 8.29 -8.35
CA PHE A 311 0.03 7.33 -7.38
C PHE A 311 -1.21 7.87 -6.67
N HIS A 312 -1.22 9.16 -6.33
CA HIS A 312 -2.40 9.80 -5.74
C HIS A 312 -3.53 10.01 -6.76
N VAL A 313 -3.24 10.40 -7.99
CA VAL A 313 -4.27 10.59 -9.03
C VAL A 313 -4.92 9.27 -9.42
N SER A 314 -4.13 8.21 -9.61
CA SER A 314 -4.64 6.87 -9.94
C SER A 314 -5.59 6.32 -8.86
N ASN A 315 -5.27 6.49 -7.58
CA ASN A 315 -6.08 6.01 -6.46
C ASN A 315 -7.21 6.98 -6.04
N GLY A 316 -7.17 8.23 -6.49
CA GLY A 316 -8.11 9.30 -6.11
C GLY A 316 -9.05 9.75 -7.22
N THR A 317 -9.08 9.06 -8.35
CA THR A 317 -9.95 9.36 -9.50
C THR A 317 -10.42 8.08 -10.17
N ASN A 318 -11.64 8.06 -10.70
CA ASN A 318 -12.19 6.90 -11.40
C ASN A 318 -11.68 6.79 -12.84
N ARG A 319 -11.61 5.56 -13.36
CA ARG A 319 -11.27 5.28 -14.76
C ARG A 319 -12.39 5.67 -15.75
N SER A 320 -13.63 5.87 -15.26
CA SER A 320 -14.77 6.29 -16.08
C SER A 320 -14.49 7.63 -16.76
N HIS A 321 -14.52 7.65 -18.10
CA HIS A 321 -14.27 8.86 -18.88
C HIS A 321 -15.21 10.00 -18.46
N ASP A 322 -16.50 9.71 -18.29
CA ASP A 322 -17.53 10.69 -17.90
C ASP A 322 -17.32 11.30 -16.51
N GLU A 323 -16.62 10.60 -15.63
CA GLU A 323 -16.24 11.11 -14.31
C GLU A 323 -14.91 11.85 -14.37
N TRP A 324 -13.92 11.28 -15.05
CA TRP A 324 -12.59 11.86 -15.20
C TRP A 324 -12.62 13.26 -15.80
N VAL A 325 -13.43 13.48 -16.85
CA VAL A 325 -13.55 14.79 -17.51
C VAL A 325 -14.10 15.90 -16.62
N LYS A 326 -14.76 15.54 -15.51
CA LYS A 326 -15.31 16.49 -14.52
C LYS A 326 -14.32 16.81 -13.41
N THR A 327 -13.18 16.12 -13.35
CA THR A 327 -12.21 16.29 -12.26
C THR A 327 -11.39 17.57 -12.42
N PRO A 328 -11.03 18.23 -11.32
CA PRO A 328 -10.03 19.30 -11.35
C PRO A 328 -8.64 18.79 -11.77
N HIS A 329 -8.33 17.51 -11.57
CA HIS A 329 -7.06 16.88 -11.96
C HIS A 329 -6.81 16.98 -13.45
N LEU A 330 -7.79 16.60 -14.28
CA LEU A 330 -7.67 16.72 -15.73
C LEU A 330 -7.45 18.18 -16.15
N SER A 331 -8.24 19.09 -15.57
CA SER A 331 -8.13 20.53 -15.87
C SER A 331 -6.74 21.08 -15.54
N MET A 332 -6.14 20.65 -14.41
CA MET A 332 -4.78 21.02 -14.04
C MET A 332 -3.75 20.40 -14.97
N LEU A 333 -3.88 19.11 -15.31
CA LEU A 333 -2.96 18.40 -16.22
C LEU A 333 -2.91 19.02 -17.61
N LEU A 334 -4.06 19.33 -18.19
CA LEU A 334 -4.14 20.00 -19.50
C LEU A 334 -3.57 21.42 -19.49
N ALA A 335 -3.52 22.07 -18.33
CA ALA A 335 -2.94 23.40 -18.17
C ALA A 335 -1.41 23.38 -17.99
N ILE A 336 -0.78 22.21 -17.77
CA ILE A 336 0.67 22.10 -17.60
C ILE A 336 1.34 22.27 -18.97
N PRO A 337 2.25 23.24 -19.15
CA PRO A 337 2.99 23.38 -20.40
C PRO A 337 3.85 22.15 -20.70
N ILE A 338 3.98 21.77 -21.98
CA ILE A 338 4.73 20.57 -22.43
C ILE A 338 6.15 20.56 -21.85
N GLY A 339 6.86 21.69 -21.88
CA GLY A 339 8.22 21.77 -21.29
C GLY A 339 8.28 21.53 -19.79
N VAL A 340 7.18 21.78 -19.06
CA VAL A 340 7.07 21.43 -17.62
C VAL A 340 6.77 19.95 -17.45
N GLN A 341 5.97 19.34 -18.34
CA GLN A 341 5.70 17.89 -18.34
C GLN A 341 6.99 17.10 -18.60
N GLN A 342 7.75 17.45 -19.65
CA GLN A 342 9.03 16.84 -19.98
C GLN A 342 10.02 16.97 -18.81
N ARG A 343 10.09 18.17 -18.22
CA ARG A 343 10.95 18.42 -17.07
C ARG A 343 10.54 17.60 -15.85
N TRP A 344 9.25 17.45 -15.58
CA TRP A 344 8.78 16.58 -14.52
C TRP A 344 9.20 15.13 -14.79
N ALA A 345 9.05 14.64 -16.02
CA ALA A 345 9.39 13.26 -16.34
C ALA A 345 10.88 12.97 -16.15
N THR A 346 11.76 13.89 -16.56
CA THR A 346 13.19 13.83 -16.23
C THR A 346 13.45 13.76 -14.72
N LEU A 347 12.77 14.59 -13.92
CA LEU A 347 12.90 14.57 -12.46
C LEU A 347 12.39 13.27 -11.85
N PHE A 348 11.28 12.74 -12.36
CA PHE A 348 10.66 11.50 -11.92
C PHE A 348 11.60 10.31 -12.16
N LEU A 349 12.14 10.18 -13.36
CA LEU A 349 13.10 9.14 -13.71
C LEU A 349 14.41 9.28 -12.91
N THR A 350 14.92 10.50 -12.72
CA THR A 350 16.08 10.75 -11.84
C THR A 350 15.82 10.32 -10.40
N ALA A 351 14.58 10.49 -9.92
CA ALA A 351 14.19 10.08 -8.57
C ALA A 351 14.02 8.57 -8.42
N LEU A 352 13.62 7.86 -9.49
CA LEU A 352 13.51 6.40 -9.51
C LEU A 352 14.87 5.73 -9.71
N PHE A 353 15.73 6.31 -10.55
CA PHE A 353 17.03 5.77 -10.94
C PHE A 353 18.17 6.76 -10.64
N PRO A 354 18.48 7.01 -9.36
CA PRO A 354 19.50 8.00 -8.98
C PRO A 354 20.93 7.64 -9.42
N GLU A 355 21.17 6.37 -9.78
CA GLU A 355 22.47 5.85 -10.22
C GLU A 355 22.63 5.77 -11.75
N ALA A 356 21.58 6.11 -12.52
CA ALA A 356 21.65 6.07 -13.98
C ALA A 356 22.63 7.13 -14.52
N GLU A 357 23.55 6.70 -15.39
CA GLU A 357 24.59 7.58 -15.98
C GLU A 357 24.03 8.48 -17.10
N GLU A 358 22.95 8.07 -17.76
CA GLU A 358 22.29 8.81 -18.83
C GLU A 358 20.88 9.25 -18.41
N VAL A 359 20.59 10.54 -18.58
CA VAL A 359 19.25 11.09 -18.38
C VAL A 359 18.47 10.90 -19.67
N MET A 360 17.39 10.12 -19.63
CA MET A 360 16.49 9.99 -20.77
C MET A 360 15.94 11.37 -21.17
N VAL A 361 16.17 11.73 -22.43
CA VAL A 361 15.64 12.94 -23.05
C VAL A 361 14.35 12.54 -23.77
N MET A 362 13.23 13.02 -23.26
CA MET A 362 11.92 12.73 -23.85
C MET A 362 11.63 13.72 -24.96
N GLU A 363 11.47 13.23 -26.19
CA GLU A 363 11.17 14.06 -27.38
C GLU A 363 9.66 14.23 -27.64
N GLU A 364 8.80 13.81 -26.71
CA GLU A 364 7.36 13.70 -26.93
C GLU A 364 6.54 14.97 -26.64
N GLN A 365 5.34 15.03 -27.23
CA GLN A 365 4.53 16.24 -27.37
C GLN A 365 3.45 16.41 -26.30
N ASP A 366 3.02 15.34 -25.61
CA ASP A 366 1.95 15.40 -24.61
C ASP A 366 2.15 14.41 -23.44
N MET A 367 1.33 14.60 -22.38
CA MET A 367 1.44 13.84 -21.14
C MET A 367 1.14 12.36 -21.33
N LEU A 368 0.23 12.00 -22.23
CA LEU A 368 -0.13 10.60 -22.47
C LEU A 368 1.07 9.83 -23.02
N SER A 369 1.69 10.39 -24.05
CA SER A 369 2.88 9.81 -24.67
C SER A 369 3.96 9.63 -23.61
N ILE A 370 4.26 10.69 -22.84
CA ILE A 370 5.31 10.69 -21.81
C ILE A 370 5.09 9.55 -20.80
N LEU A 371 3.84 9.30 -20.39
CA LEU A 371 3.54 8.22 -19.46
C LEU A 371 3.74 6.83 -20.07
N LEU A 372 3.46 6.67 -21.37
CA LEU A 372 3.71 5.41 -22.09
C LEU A 372 5.20 5.17 -22.29
N GLU A 373 5.98 6.20 -22.65
CA GLU A 373 7.44 6.09 -22.79
C GLU A 373 8.09 5.74 -21.44
N ILE A 374 7.67 6.39 -20.34
CA ILE A 374 8.13 6.00 -19.00
C ILE A 374 7.79 4.54 -18.71
N SER A 375 6.56 4.11 -18.99
CA SER A 375 6.11 2.73 -18.75
C SER A 375 6.92 1.71 -19.54
N ASP A 376 7.20 1.96 -20.81
CA ASP A 376 8.03 1.06 -21.63
C ASP A 376 9.42 0.88 -21.02
N ASN A 377 10.04 1.96 -20.53
CA ASN A 377 11.35 1.91 -19.88
C ASN A 377 11.31 1.20 -18.52
N LEU A 378 10.22 1.36 -17.75
CA LEU A 378 10.03 0.63 -16.49
C LEU A 378 9.77 -0.87 -16.71
N ASN A 379 9.25 -1.25 -17.86
CA ASN A 379 8.98 -2.65 -18.22
C ASN A 379 10.28 -3.42 -18.53
N GLU A 380 11.24 -2.78 -19.22
CA GLU A 380 12.54 -3.39 -19.53
C GLU A 380 13.38 -3.68 -18.28
N ASP A 381 13.30 -2.81 -17.28
CA ASP A 381 13.97 -2.98 -15.98
C ASP A 381 13.03 -3.65 -14.96
N SER A 382 13.10 -4.99 -14.89
CA SER A 382 12.30 -5.88 -14.03
C SER A 382 12.34 -5.66 -12.49
N GLY A 383 12.73 -4.48 -12.00
CA GLY A 383 12.81 -4.08 -10.60
C GLY A 383 11.47 -3.81 -9.89
N ASP A 384 11.55 -3.25 -8.68
CA ASP A 384 10.42 -3.00 -7.76
C ASP A 384 9.56 -1.76 -8.12
N HIS A 385 9.68 -1.23 -9.35
CA HIS A 385 9.04 0.02 -9.77
C HIS A 385 7.62 -0.14 -10.33
N TRP A 386 7.03 -1.33 -10.25
CA TRP A 386 5.68 -1.60 -10.79
C TRP A 386 4.59 -0.69 -10.19
N VAL A 387 4.74 -0.21 -8.95
CA VAL A 387 3.78 0.73 -8.34
C VAL A 387 3.76 2.03 -9.15
N SER A 388 4.94 2.50 -9.55
CA SER A 388 5.12 3.68 -10.40
C SER A 388 4.62 3.44 -11.81
N ASP A 389 4.88 2.26 -12.37
CA ASP A 389 4.44 1.88 -13.72
C ASP A 389 2.90 1.79 -13.82
N VAL A 390 2.24 1.10 -12.87
CA VAL A 390 0.78 1.08 -12.77
C VAL A 390 0.23 2.48 -12.58
N ALA A 391 0.84 3.31 -11.74
CA ALA A 391 0.39 4.69 -11.56
C ALA A 391 0.51 5.52 -12.85
N CYS A 392 1.55 5.32 -13.66
CA CYS A 392 1.68 5.94 -14.98
C CYS A 392 0.54 5.49 -15.90
N LEU A 393 0.35 4.17 -16.03
CA LEU A 393 -0.62 3.58 -16.95
C LEU A 393 -2.08 3.85 -16.53
N GLU A 394 -2.37 3.89 -15.23
CA GLU A 394 -3.66 4.33 -14.70
C GLU A 394 -3.99 5.75 -15.17
N VAL A 395 -3.05 6.69 -15.05
CA VAL A 395 -3.28 8.06 -15.54
C VAL A 395 -3.33 8.09 -17.06
N ALA A 396 -2.51 7.30 -17.76
CA ALA A 396 -2.52 7.19 -19.22
C ALA A 396 -3.89 6.75 -19.77
N VAL A 397 -4.50 5.69 -19.22
CA VAL A 397 -5.83 5.22 -19.69
C VAL A 397 -6.95 6.23 -19.43
N ARG A 398 -6.78 7.12 -18.44
CA ARG A 398 -7.72 8.24 -18.21
C ARG A 398 -7.52 9.37 -19.24
N LEU A 399 -6.28 9.66 -19.62
CA LEU A 399 -5.95 10.68 -20.63
C LEU A 399 -6.30 10.23 -22.06
N GLY A 400 -6.04 8.97 -22.39
CA GLY A 400 -6.33 8.35 -23.67
C GLY A 400 -7.25 7.16 -23.51
N SER A 401 -8.55 7.40 -23.26
CA SER A 401 -9.53 6.33 -23.03
C SER A 401 -9.72 5.38 -24.22
N ASP A 402 -9.38 5.84 -25.42
CA ASP A 402 -9.40 5.09 -26.68
C ASP A 402 -8.02 4.50 -27.07
N CYS A 403 -6.97 4.73 -26.27
CA CYS A 403 -5.64 4.21 -26.51
C CYS A 403 -5.56 2.71 -26.13
N ASP A 404 -5.72 1.82 -27.11
CA ASP A 404 -5.67 0.37 -26.89
C ASP A 404 -4.35 -0.09 -26.24
N ARG A 405 -3.23 0.56 -26.62
CA ARG A 405 -1.90 0.27 -26.08
C ARG A 405 -1.82 0.54 -24.57
N ALA A 406 -2.34 1.68 -24.11
CA ALA A 406 -2.33 2.05 -22.69
C ALA A 406 -3.11 1.03 -21.85
N TRP A 407 -4.30 0.64 -22.32
CA TRP A 407 -5.13 -0.36 -21.64
C TRP A 407 -4.49 -1.75 -21.63
N TYR A 408 -3.91 -2.18 -22.75
CA TYR A 408 -3.21 -3.46 -22.81
C TYR A 408 -2.00 -3.50 -21.87
N ASN A 409 -1.19 -2.44 -21.86
CA ASN A 409 -0.03 -2.33 -20.96
C ASN A 409 -0.47 -2.34 -19.50
N LEU A 410 -1.53 -1.60 -19.14
CA LEU A 410 -2.09 -1.60 -17.78
C LEU A 410 -2.53 -3.00 -17.34
N GLY A 411 -3.21 -3.74 -18.24
CA GLY A 411 -3.62 -5.12 -17.99
C GLY A 411 -2.43 -6.04 -17.77
N TRP A 412 -1.36 -5.83 -18.55
CA TRP A 412 -0.10 -6.57 -18.39
C TRP A 412 0.59 -6.28 -17.05
N CYS A 413 0.64 -5.03 -16.61
CA CYS A 413 1.23 -4.69 -15.31
C CYS A 413 0.45 -5.32 -14.17
N TYR A 414 -0.89 -5.23 -14.16
CA TYR A 414 -1.72 -5.89 -13.15
C TYR A 414 -1.62 -7.42 -13.20
N HIS A 415 -1.57 -8.00 -14.39
CA HIS A 415 -1.38 -9.45 -14.56
C HIS A 415 -0.05 -9.89 -13.96
N LYS A 416 1.04 -9.20 -14.32
CA LYS A 416 2.38 -9.49 -13.79
C LYS A 416 2.43 -9.30 -12.29
N MET A 417 1.82 -8.24 -11.75
CA MET A 417 1.70 -8.05 -10.31
C MET A 417 0.89 -9.16 -9.63
N GLY A 418 -0.22 -9.59 -10.23
CA GLY A 418 -1.07 -10.66 -9.70
C GLY A 418 -0.34 -12.01 -9.70
N GLU A 419 0.27 -12.38 -10.82
CA GLU A 419 1.16 -13.55 -10.94
C GLU A 419 2.27 -13.47 -9.89
N ARG A 420 2.84 -12.27 -9.74
CA ARG A 420 3.93 -12.02 -8.83
C ARG A 420 3.49 -12.22 -7.37
N THR A 421 2.52 -11.44 -6.92
CA THR A 421 2.06 -11.37 -5.52
C THR A 421 1.15 -12.52 -5.13
N GLY A 422 0.59 -13.26 -6.07
CA GLY A 422 -0.52 -14.19 -5.83
C GLY A 422 -1.81 -13.47 -5.41
N SER A 423 -1.95 -12.17 -5.69
CA SER A 423 -3.14 -11.39 -5.33
C SER A 423 -4.26 -11.64 -6.34
N PRO A 424 -5.39 -12.26 -5.92
CA PRO A 424 -6.54 -12.42 -6.80
C PRO A 424 -7.14 -11.06 -7.19
N GLN A 425 -7.06 -10.05 -6.32
CA GLN A 425 -7.56 -8.71 -6.63
C GLN A 425 -6.81 -8.07 -7.81
N MET A 426 -5.49 -8.23 -7.88
CA MET A 426 -4.69 -7.71 -9.01
C MET A 426 -5.00 -8.48 -10.30
N LEU A 427 -5.20 -9.79 -10.23
CA LEU A 427 -5.60 -10.59 -11.38
C LEU A 427 -7.02 -10.24 -11.87
N GLU A 428 -7.97 -10.00 -10.97
CA GLU A 428 -9.32 -9.50 -11.31
C GLU A 428 -9.26 -8.16 -12.04
N GLN A 429 -8.39 -7.24 -11.60
CA GLN A 429 -8.13 -5.99 -12.30
C GLN A 429 -7.57 -6.26 -13.71
N ALA A 430 -6.56 -7.14 -13.83
CA ALA A 430 -5.97 -7.50 -15.11
C ALA A 430 -7.01 -8.04 -16.09
N VAL A 431 -7.88 -8.95 -15.63
CA VAL A 431 -8.98 -9.52 -16.44
C VAL A 431 -9.94 -8.43 -16.90
N SER A 432 -10.38 -7.55 -15.99
CA SER A 432 -11.28 -6.44 -16.36
C SER A 432 -10.65 -5.51 -17.40
N ILE A 433 -9.35 -5.23 -17.27
CA ILE A 433 -8.63 -4.33 -18.16
C ILE A 433 -8.36 -4.97 -19.52
N TYR A 434 -7.95 -6.24 -19.55
CA TYR A 434 -7.77 -6.95 -20.82
C TYR A 434 -9.06 -7.11 -21.61
N ARG A 435 -10.20 -7.30 -20.93
CA ARG A 435 -11.52 -7.28 -21.60
C ARG A 435 -11.75 -5.93 -22.28
N HIS A 436 -11.46 -4.81 -21.62
CA HIS A 436 -11.60 -3.51 -22.25
C HIS A 436 -10.60 -3.28 -23.39
N ALA A 437 -9.34 -3.70 -23.23
CA ALA A 437 -8.35 -3.66 -24.31
C ALA A 437 -8.81 -4.48 -25.55
N LEU A 438 -9.53 -5.59 -25.34
CA LEU A 438 -10.11 -6.40 -26.41
C LEU A 438 -11.29 -5.72 -27.14
N GLU A 439 -12.04 -4.86 -26.45
CA GLU A 439 -13.07 -4.02 -27.08
C GLU A 439 -12.43 -2.99 -28.03
N LEU A 440 -11.28 -2.45 -27.65
CA LEU A 440 -10.48 -1.52 -28.47
C LEU A 440 -9.69 -2.22 -29.59
N ARG A 441 -9.54 -3.54 -29.53
CA ARG A 441 -8.88 -4.37 -30.55
C ARG A 441 -9.87 -5.30 -31.26
N PRO A 442 -10.84 -4.80 -32.05
CA PRO A 442 -11.79 -5.65 -32.80
C PRO A 442 -11.07 -6.43 -33.90
N VAL A 443 -11.67 -7.50 -34.43
CA VAL A 443 -11.13 -8.21 -35.60
C VAL A 443 -11.10 -7.27 -36.83
N PRO A 444 -10.03 -7.22 -37.64
CA PRO A 444 -8.80 -8.02 -37.60
C PRO A 444 -7.59 -7.25 -37.02
N HIS A 445 -7.73 -6.64 -35.84
CA HIS A 445 -6.62 -5.92 -35.20
C HIS A 445 -5.42 -6.84 -34.96
N PRO A 446 -4.19 -6.46 -35.36
CA PRO A 446 -3.02 -7.35 -35.34
C PRO A 446 -2.66 -7.85 -33.93
N ASP A 447 -2.84 -6.99 -32.91
CA ASP A 447 -2.55 -7.32 -31.50
C ASP A 447 -3.72 -7.91 -30.71
N ARG A 448 -4.84 -8.22 -31.37
CA ARG A 448 -5.99 -8.83 -30.70
C ARG A 448 -5.63 -10.19 -30.08
N CYS A 449 -4.84 -11.00 -30.80
CA CYS A 449 -4.35 -12.30 -30.33
C CYS A 449 -3.60 -12.19 -29.00
N LEU A 450 -2.74 -11.19 -28.83
CA LEU A 450 -1.94 -11.00 -27.62
C LEU A 450 -2.83 -10.66 -26.41
N ALA A 451 -3.85 -9.83 -26.61
CA ALA A 451 -4.80 -9.49 -25.55
C ALA A 451 -5.68 -10.70 -25.16
N LEU A 452 -6.08 -11.54 -26.13
CA LEU A 452 -6.83 -12.78 -25.87
C LEU A 452 -6.00 -13.79 -25.06
N ASP A 453 -4.75 -13.98 -25.46
CA ASP A 453 -3.85 -14.94 -24.81
C ASP A 453 -3.54 -14.53 -23.36
N ASN A 454 -3.22 -13.25 -23.14
CA ASN A 454 -2.96 -12.74 -21.80
C ASN A 454 -4.22 -12.72 -20.91
N LEU A 455 -5.41 -12.47 -21.47
CA LEU A 455 -6.66 -12.61 -20.74
C LEU A 455 -6.87 -14.07 -20.30
N GLY A 456 -6.60 -15.03 -21.19
CA GLY A 456 -6.65 -16.46 -20.87
C GLY A 456 -5.71 -16.83 -19.72
N ASN A 457 -4.45 -16.37 -19.79
CA ASN A 457 -3.44 -16.61 -18.75
C ASN A 457 -3.86 -16.00 -17.39
N ALA A 458 -4.39 -14.76 -17.39
CA ALA A 458 -4.85 -14.13 -16.16
C ALA A 458 -6.03 -14.88 -15.51
N LEU A 459 -6.95 -15.43 -16.31
CA LEU A 459 -8.07 -16.25 -15.86
C LEU A 459 -7.61 -17.62 -15.33
N GLU A 460 -6.61 -18.24 -15.94
CA GLU A 460 -5.98 -19.46 -15.43
C GLU A 460 -5.34 -19.23 -14.05
N LEU A 461 -4.60 -18.13 -13.88
CA LEU A 461 -4.03 -17.78 -12.58
C LEU A 461 -5.09 -17.49 -11.51
N LEU A 462 -6.22 -16.88 -11.89
CA LEU A 462 -7.35 -16.71 -10.97
C LEU A 462 -7.93 -18.06 -10.51
N TYR A 463 -8.03 -19.02 -11.42
CA TYR A 463 -8.41 -20.39 -11.08
C TYR A 463 -7.41 -21.01 -10.10
N ASP A 464 -6.11 -20.84 -10.31
CA ASP A 464 -5.09 -21.38 -9.40
C ASP A 464 -5.18 -20.75 -7.99
N CYS A 465 -5.52 -19.46 -7.87
CA CYS A 465 -5.72 -18.80 -6.58
C CYS A 465 -7.05 -19.17 -5.91
N GLY A 466 -8.15 -19.20 -6.68
CA GLY A 466 -9.53 -19.20 -6.18
C GLY A 466 -10.32 -20.48 -6.42
N GLY A 467 -9.82 -21.40 -7.25
CA GLY A 467 -10.52 -22.59 -7.70
C GLY A 467 -11.78 -22.28 -8.52
N ASP A 468 -11.86 -21.10 -9.14
CA ASP A 468 -13.01 -20.66 -9.92
C ASP A 468 -13.04 -21.34 -11.29
N VAL A 469 -13.81 -22.43 -11.39
CA VAL A 469 -13.92 -23.24 -12.60
C VAL A 469 -14.54 -22.44 -13.76
N ASP A 470 -15.38 -21.44 -13.48
CA ASP A 470 -15.97 -20.61 -14.52
C ASP A 470 -14.92 -19.70 -15.15
N ALA A 471 -14.03 -19.12 -14.35
CA ALA A 471 -12.87 -18.37 -14.84
C ALA A 471 -11.96 -19.24 -15.73
N LEU A 472 -11.67 -20.49 -15.32
CA LEU A 472 -10.87 -21.41 -16.13
C LEU A 472 -11.53 -21.74 -17.48
N ASN A 473 -12.83 -22.01 -17.48
CA ASN A 473 -13.58 -22.30 -18.71
C ASN A 473 -13.59 -21.09 -19.66
N GLU A 474 -13.71 -19.89 -19.12
CA GLU A 474 -13.58 -18.65 -19.89
C GLU A 474 -12.17 -18.51 -20.48
N GLY A 475 -11.11 -18.77 -19.70
CA GLY A 475 -9.73 -18.73 -20.17
C GLY A 475 -9.49 -19.68 -21.34
N ILE A 476 -9.97 -20.92 -21.24
CA ILE A 476 -9.91 -21.91 -22.34
C ILE A 476 -10.63 -21.40 -23.59
N SER A 477 -11.77 -20.72 -23.44
CA SER A 477 -12.50 -20.13 -24.56
C SER A 477 -11.67 -19.05 -25.27
N HIS A 478 -10.99 -18.18 -24.51
CA HIS A 478 -10.12 -17.15 -25.07
C HIS A 478 -8.90 -17.72 -25.79
N HIS A 479 -8.21 -18.71 -25.21
CA HIS A 479 -7.10 -19.38 -25.92
C HIS A 479 -7.55 -20.05 -27.22
N ARG A 480 -8.76 -20.62 -27.26
CA ARG A 480 -9.33 -21.16 -28.50
C ARG A 480 -9.63 -20.07 -29.52
N ALA A 481 -10.08 -18.89 -29.08
CA ALA A 481 -10.36 -17.77 -29.96
C ALA A 481 -9.10 -17.26 -30.68
N VAL A 482 -7.92 -17.31 -30.05
CA VAL A 482 -6.63 -16.99 -30.69
C VAL A 482 -6.38 -17.80 -31.96
N LEU A 483 -6.92 -19.02 -32.04
CA LEU A 483 -6.75 -19.93 -33.18
C LEU A 483 -7.84 -19.78 -34.26
N ALA A 484 -8.78 -18.86 -34.08
CA ALA A 484 -9.85 -18.63 -35.04
C ALA A 484 -9.28 -18.03 -36.36
N PRO A 485 -9.84 -18.36 -37.54
CA PRO A 485 -9.29 -17.94 -38.83
C PRO A 485 -9.10 -16.42 -38.99
N GLY A 486 -9.97 -15.61 -38.39
CA GLY A 486 -9.89 -14.14 -38.44
C GLY A 486 -8.71 -13.57 -37.65
N ASP A 487 -8.40 -14.16 -36.50
CA ASP A 487 -7.31 -13.75 -35.62
C ASP A 487 -5.95 -14.27 -36.11
N LEU A 488 -5.92 -15.50 -36.67
CA LEU A 488 -4.73 -16.07 -37.30
C LEU A 488 -4.27 -15.28 -38.54
N GLY A 489 -5.22 -14.82 -39.36
CA GLY A 489 -4.94 -13.98 -40.53
C GLY A 489 -4.33 -12.64 -40.15
N ALA A 490 -4.94 -11.94 -39.19
CA ALA A 490 -4.45 -10.67 -38.65
C ALA A 490 -3.04 -10.76 -38.06
N ARG A 491 -2.74 -11.85 -37.33
CA ARG A 491 -1.43 -12.11 -36.73
C ARG A 491 -0.33 -12.29 -37.78
N LEU A 492 -0.62 -12.99 -38.88
CA LEU A 492 0.32 -13.22 -39.97
C LEU A 492 0.60 -11.95 -40.78
N GLU A 493 -0.44 -11.13 -41.02
CA GLU A 493 -0.30 -9.84 -41.70
C GLU A 493 0.45 -8.81 -40.83
N GLY A 494 0.16 -8.74 -39.53
CA GLY A 494 0.87 -7.88 -38.58
C GLY A 494 2.35 -8.24 -38.41
N ALA A 495 2.68 -9.54 -38.37
CA ALA A 495 4.06 -10.01 -38.31
C ALA A 495 4.89 -9.65 -39.57
N GLN A 496 4.26 -9.63 -40.75
CA GLN A 496 4.90 -9.17 -41.98
C GLN A 496 5.16 -7.66 -41.95
N GLY A 497 4.23 -6.85 -41.42
CA GLY A 497 4.42 -5.40 -41.24
C GLY A 497 5.50 -5.02 -40.20
N ARG A 498 5.64 -5.80 -39.12
CA ARG A 498 6.71 -5.61 -38.11
C ARG A 498 8.09 -6.02 -38.61
N SER A 499 8.20 -6.91 -39.59
CA SER A 499 9.49 -7.24 -40.20
C SER A 499 10.12 -6.08 -40.99
N SER A 500 9.32 -5.05 -41.34
CA SER A 500 9.78 -3.84 -42.04
C SER A 500 10.05 -2.62 -41.15
N ILE A 501 9.72 -2.68 -39.86
CA ILE A 501 10.03 -1.65 -38.85
C ILE A 501 10.64 -2.41 -37.68
N GLY A 502 11.98 -2.46 -37.64
CA GLY A 502 12.70 -3.27 -36.66
C GLY A 502 12.33 -2.87 -35.24
N ASP A 503 11.85 -3.83 -34.45
CA ASP A 503 12.27 -3.98 -33.05
C ASP A 503 11.88 -5.34 -32.46
N SER A 504 12.68 -5.68 -31.45
CA SER A 504 12.84 -6.94 -30.76
C SER A 504 11.65 -7.33 -29.88
N TRP A 505 11.03 -8.47 -30.19
CA TRP A 505 10.26 -9.25 -29.21
C TRP A 505 10.69 -10.71 -29.36
N THR A 506 11.57 -11.18 -28.47
CA THR A 506 11.86 -12.61 -28.38
C THR A 506 10.82 -13.24 -27.46
N LEU A 507 9.98 -14.08 -28.06
CA LEU A 507 9.10 -15.02 -27.35
C LEU A 507 10.00 -16.04 -26.64
N GLY A 508 10.08 -15.97 -25.32
CA GLY A 508 10.64 -17.04 -24.49
C GLY A 508 9.67 -18.21 -24.45
N ASN A 509 10.14 -19.38 -24.91
CA ASN A 509 9.48 -20.68 -24.74
C ASN A 509 9.47 -21.15 -23.30
#